data_AF-A0AAW6J2B2-F1
#
_entry.id   AF-A0AAW6J2B2-F1
#
_cell.length_a   1.000
_cell.length_b   1.000
_cell.length_c   1.000
_cell.angle_alpha   90.00
_cell.angle_beta   90.00
_cell.angle_gamma   90.00
#
_symmetry.space_group_name_H-M   'P 1'
#
loop_
_entity.id
_entity.type
_entity.pdbx_description
1 polymer ?
#
loop_
_entity_poly.entity_id
_entity_poly.type
_entity_poly.pdbx_seq_one_letter_code
_entity_poly.pdbx_strand_id
1 'polypeptide(L)'
;DVASVSFESGPPQVRRDDVQRRVVIQANVQNRDMGSVVADIRTVIAEKVDLPSGYSVSIGGQFESQKRAQNRLAIVVPLSLALIALLLYFAFGSVGQAMLILVNVPLAVIGGVFSLYLSGQYLS
;
A
#
# COMPACT_ATOMS: atom_id res chain seq x y z
N ASP A 1 55.63 26.38 1.13
CA ASP A 1 55.05 25.46 0.13
C ASP A 1 54.84 24.05 0.66
N VAL A 2 53.78 23.81 1.46
CA VAL A 2 53.46 22.47 1.97
C VAL A 2 51.98 22.05 1.83
N ALA A 3 51.10 22.94 1.38
CA ALA A 3 49.69 22.60 1.11
C ALA A 3 49.04 23.59 0.13
N SER A 4 48.09 23.08 -0.66
CA SER A 4 47.15 23.87 -1.46
C SER A 4 45.79 23.92 -0.76
N VAL A 5 45.31 25.13 -0.45
CA VAL A 5 44.00 25.34 0.18
C VAL A 5 43.02 25.82 -0.88
N SER A 6 41.86 25.16 -0.99
CA SER A 6 40.76 25.56 -1.87
C SER A 6 39.42 25.34 -1.21
N PHE A 7 38.40 26.07 -1.66
CA PHE A 7 37.02 25.87 -1.22
C PHE A 7 36.34 24.89 -2.16
N GLU A 8 35.81 23.80 -1.60
CA GLU A 8 35.00 22.83 -2.33
C GLU A 8 33.62 22.67 -1.69
N SER A 9 32.62 22.39 -2.54
CA SER A 9 31.28 22.09 -2.07
C SER A 9 31.15 20.60 -1.77
N GLY A 10 30.92 20.26 -0.50
CA GLY A 10 30.64 18.90 -0.05
C GLY A 10 29.15 18.67 0.23
N PRO A 11 28.73 17.41 0.38
CA PRO A 11 27.36 17.10 0.80
C PRO A 11 27.11 17.60 2.23
N PRO A 12 26.01 18.33 2.49
CA PRO A 12 25.71 18.86 3.82
C PRO A 12 25.37 17.74 4.82
N GLN A 13 24.85 16.60 4.34
CA GLN A 13 24.56 15.43 5.16
C GLN A 13 24.59 14.16 4.30
N VAL A 14 25.21 13.08 4.81
CA VAL A 14 25.12 11.74 4.20
C VAL A 14 24.10 10.93 4.99
N ARG A 15 22.92 10.74 4.44
CA ARG A 15 21.87 9.89 5.01
C ARG A 15 22.01 8.46 4.53
N ARG A 16 21.78 7.52 5.44
CA ARG A 16 21.81 6.09 5.15
C ARG A 16 20.64 5.37 5.79
N ASP A 17 20.02 4.49 5.04
CA ASP A 17 19.12 3.44 5.54
C ASP A 17 19.78 2.11 5.15
N ASP A 18 19.78 1.12 6.04
CA ASP A 18 20.40 -0.20 5.81
C ASP A 18 21.84 -0.15 5.25
N VAL A 19 22.65 0.79 5.75
CA VAL A 19 24.06 1.02 5.35
C VAL A 19 24.20 1.57 3.90
N GLN A 20 23.10 1.70 3.16
CA GLN A 20 23.09 2.27 1.81
C GLN A 20 22.83 3.78 1.85
N ARG A 21 23.57 4.56 1.04
CA ARG A 21 23.34 6.01 0.93
C ARG A 21 22.01 6.24 0.23
N ARG A 22 21.21 7.17 0.76
CA ARG A 22 19.93 7.52 0.15
C ARG A 22 19.71 9.02 0.02
N VAL A 23 18.92 9.37 -0.98
CA VAL A 23 18.34 10.70 -1.17
C VAL A 23 16.84 10.57 -1.00
N VAL A 24 16.23 11.46 -0.22
CA VAL A 24 14.80 11.43 0.07
C VAL A 24 14.11 12.53 -0.72
N ILE A 25 13.14 12.15 -1.55
CA ILE A 25 12.23 13.07 -2.23
C ILE A 25 10.88 12.99 -1.51
N GLN A 26 10.38 14.14 -1.05
CA GLN A 26 9.10 14.21 -0.34
C GLN A 26 8.08 14.93 -1.21
N ALA A 27 6.86 14.40 -1.24
CA ALA A 27 5.73 15.01 -1.92
C ALA A 27 4.47 14.77 -1.07
N ASN A 28 3.59 15.77 -1.04
CA ASN A 28 2.30 15.67 -0.38
C ASN A 28 1.23 15.41 -1.44
N VAL A 29 0.35 14.45 -1.18
CA VAL A 29 -0.79 14.16 -2.05
C VAL A 29 -2.02 14.90 -1.54
N GLN A 30 -2.69 15.62 -2.43
CA GLN A 30 -3.95 16.30 -2.14
C GLN A 30 -4.93 16.07 -3.28
N ASN A 31 -6.22 15.89 -2.96
CA ASN A 31 -7.31 15.74 -3.92
C ASN A 31 -7.17 14.56 -4.91
N ARG A 32 -6.34 13.55 -4.58
CA ARG A 32 -6.17 12.31 -5.36
C ARG A 32 -5.94 11.14 -4.41
N ASP A 33 -6.26 9.93 -4.87
CA ASP A 33 -5.99 8.73 -4.09
C ASP A 33 -4.49 8.38 -4.07
N MET A 34 -4.03 7.84 -2.94
CA MET A 34 -2.61 7.53 -2.73
C MET A 34 -2.10 6.43 -3.67
N GLY A 35 -2.95 5.45 -4.01
CA GLY A 35 -2.57 4.31 -4.83
C GLY A 35 -2.27 4.68 -6.27
N SER A 36 -3.16 5.45 -6.90
CA SER A 36 -3.01 5.94 -8.26
C SER A 36 -1.86 6.92 -8.39
N VAL A 37 -1.63 7.80 -7.41
CA VAL A 37 -0.44 8.69 -7.45
C VAL A 37 0.84 7.88 -7.42
N VAL A 38 0.93 6.85 -6.57
CA VAL A 38 2.12 5.98 -6.54
C VAL A 38 2.26 5.17 -7.82
N ALA A 39 1.15 4.72 -8.42
CA ALA A 39 1.16 4.04 -9.71
C ALA A 39 1.71 4.96 -10.82
N ASP A 40 1.21 6.20 -10.90
CA ASP A 40 1.70 7.21 -11.86
C ASP A 40 3.20 7.47 -11.68
N ILE A 41 3.66 7.65 -10.44
CA ILE A 41 5.09 7.85 -10.12
C ILE A 41 5.93 6.68 -10.62
N ARG A 42 5.48 5.43 -10.37
CA ARG A 42 6.20 4.23 -10.84
C ARG A 42 6.30 4.19 -12.36
N THR A 43 5.21 4.48 -13.06
CA THR A 43 5.16 4.52 -14.52
C THR A 43 6.11 5.58 -15.07
N VAL A 44 6.04 6.81 -14.55
CA VAL A 44 6.90 7.92 -15.01
C VAL A 44 8.37 7.63 -14.75
N ILE A 45 8.72 7.02 -13.60
CA ILE A 45 10.10 6.64 -13.31
C ILE A 45 10.58 5.56 -14.30
N ALA A 46 9.75 4.54 -14.56
CA ALA A 46 10.10 3.48 -15.49
C ALA A 46 10.28 3.98 -16.94
N GLU A 47 9.54 5.01 -17.35
CA GLU A 47 9.59 5.53 -18.72
C GLU A 47 10.65 6.62 -18.93
N LYS A 48 10.86 7.50 -17.94
CA LYS A 48 11.62 8.75 -18.12
C LYS A 48 12.94 8.81 -17.35
N VAL A 49 13.19 7.86 -16.44
CA VAL A 49 14.36 7.91 -15.57
C VAL A 49 15.25 6.71 -15.86
N ASP A 50 16.38 6.98 -16.49
CA ASP A 50 17.44 5.99 -16.63
C ASP A 50 18.32 6.01 -15.36
N LEU A 51 18.32 4.92 -14.61
CA LEU A 51 19.02 4.80 -13.34
C LEU A 51 20.39 4.13 -13.58
N PRO A 52 21.51 4.77 -13.16
CA PRO A 52 22.81 4.13 -13.22
C PRO A 52 22.85 2.83 -12.40
N SER A 53 23.76 1.93 -12.75
CA SER A 53 23.95 0.68 -12.01
C SER A 53 24.20 0.92 -10.51
N GLY A 54 23.52 0.16 -9.66
CA GLY A 54 23.65 0.26 -8.20
C GLY A 54 22.69 1.24 -7.53
N TYR A 55 21.83 1.94 -8.30
CA TYR A 55 20.75 2.76 -7.76
C TYR A 55 19.43 2.00 -7.76
N SER A 56 18.64 2.19 -6.71
CA SER A 56 17.28 1.68 -6.60
C SER A 56 16.34 2.77 -6.10
N VAL A 57 15.09 2.68 -6.51
CA VAL A 57 14.04 3.60 -6.04
C VAL A 57 13.06 2.81 -5.19
N SER A 58 12.85 3.28 -3.96
CA SER A 58 11.83 2.77 -3.07
C SER A 58 10.83 3.88 -2.73
N ILE A 59 9.53 3.52 -2.75
CA ILE A 59 8.44 4.41 -2.40
C ILE A 59 7.90 3.95 -1.04
N GLY A 60 8.16 4.76 -0.01
CA GLY A 60 7.73 4.49 1.36
C GLY A 60 6.65 5.48 1.85
N GLY A 61 6.49 5.56 3.17
CA GLY A 61 5.55 6.50 3.80
C GLY A 61 4.14 5.92 3.97
N GLN A 62 3.11 6.75 3.83
CA GLN A 62 1.73 6.35 4.09
C GLN A 62 1.26 5.21 3.17
N PHE A 63 1.70 5.19 1.91
CA PHE A 63 1.42 4.11 0.96
C PHE A 63 1.92 2.75 1.46
N GLU A 64 3.09 2.71 2.12
CA GLU A 64 3.64 1.47 2.66
C GLU A 64 2.75 0.92 3.79
N SER A 65 2.29 1.80 4.69
CA SER A 65 1.33 1.44 5.73
C SER A 65 0.01 0.94 5.15
N GLN A 66 -0.51 1.61 4.10
CA GLN A 66 -1.72 1.19 3.39
C GLN A 66 -1.55 -0.19 2.75
N LYS A 67 -0.42 -0.43 2.06
CA LYS A 67 -0.11 -1.73 1.44
C LYS A 67 0.01 -2.85 2.48
N ARG A 68 0.66 -2.58 3.62
CA ARG A 68 0.73 -3.55 4.74
C ARG A 68 -0.67 -3.89 5.29
N ALA A 69 -1.53 -2.88 5.48
CA ALA A 69 -2.90 -3.09 5.93
C ALA A 69 -3.71 -3.92 4.91
N GLN A 70 -3.62 -3.57 3.62
CA GLN A 70 -4.30 -4.30 2.54
C GLN A 70 -3.84 -5.76 2.46
N ASN A 71 -2.53 -6.02 2.55
CA ASN A 71 -1.99 -7.39 2.57
C ASN A 71 -2.53 -8.20 3.75
N ARG A 72 -2.64 -7.56 4.93
CA ARG A 72 -3.21 -8.22 6.12
C ARG A 72 -4.69 -8.54 5.89
N LEU A 73 -5.48 -7.60 5.36
CA LEU A 73 -6.90 -7.83 5.06
C LEU A 73 -7.11 -8.94 4.03
N ALA A 74 -6.24 -9.03 3.02
CA ALA A 74 -6.30 -10.08 2.00
C ALA A 74 -6.16 -11.50 2.60
N ILE A 75 -5.50 -11.65 3.75
CA ILE A 75 -5.36 -12.93 4.46
C ILE A 75 -6.48 -13.10 5.50
N VAL A 76 -6.77 -12.05 6.27
CA VAL A 76 -7.72 -12.11 7.37
C VAL A 76 -9.14 -12.32 6.88
N VAL A 77 -9.57 -11.64 5.80
CA VAL A 77 -10.95 -11.73 5.29
C VAL A 77 -11.32 -13.16 4.86
N PRO A 78 -10.54 -13.86 4.01
CA PRO A 78 -10.83 -15.25 3.67
C PRO A 78 -10.81 -16.18 4.89
N LEU A 79 -9.87 -15.97 5.82
CA LEU A 79 -9.75 -16.77 7.03
C LEU A 79 -11.00 -16.62 7.92
N SER A 80 -11.48 -15.39 8.12
CA SER A 80 -12.70 -15.12 8.86
C SER A 80 -13.92 -15.74 8.18
N LEU A 81 -14.05 -15.63 6.86
CA LEU A 81 -15.15 -16.26 6.12
C LEU A 81 -15.13 -17.79 6.24
N ALA A 82 -13.95 -18.41 6.19
CA ALA A 82 -13.80 -19.85 6.40
C ALA A 82 -14.20 -20.27 7.82
N LEU A 83 -13.80 -19.50 8.84
CA LEU A 83 -14.20 -19.75 10.22
C LEU A 83 -15.71 -19.59 10.43
N ILE A 84 -16.32 -18.55 9.85
CA ILE A 84 -17.77 -18.36 9.88
C ILE A 84 -18.48 -19.52 9.17
N ALA A 85 -18.00 -19.94 7.99
CA ALA A 85 -18.55 -21.09 7.27
C ALA A 85 -18.51 -22.37 8.12
N LEU A 86 -17.41 -22.62 8.83
CA LEU A 86 -17.25 -23.77 9.71
C LEU A 86 -18.20 -23.72 10.92
N LEU A 87 -18.37 -22.55 11.53
CA LEU A 87 -19.34 -22.37 12.61
C LEU A 87 -20.77 -22.59 12.12
N LEU A 88 -21.13 -22.06 10.95
CA LEU A 88 -22.43 -22.27 10.34
C LEU A 88 -22.66 -23.74 10.00
N TYR A 89 -21.64 -24.43 9.47
CA TYR A 89 -21.72 -25.86 9.20
C TYR A 89 -22.01 -26.66 10.48
N PHE A 90 -21.34 -26.36 11.60
CA PHE A 90 -21.63 -27.03 12.87
C PHE A 90 -22.99 -26.69 13.45
N ALA A 91 -23.48 -25.46 13.25
CA ALA A 91 -24.80 -25.05 13.74
C ALA A 91 -25.94 -25.74 12.98
N PHE A 92 -25.80 -25.91 11.66
CA PHE A 92 -26.87 -26.36 10.77
C PHE A 92 -26.71 -27.79 10.25
N GLY A 93 -25.51 -28.38 10.38
CA GLY A 93 -25.21 -29.72 9.85
C GLY A 93 -25.26 -29.85 8.32
N SER A 94 -25.44 -28.72 7.61
CA SER A 94 -25.63 -28.71 6.15
C SER A 94 -24.77 -27.63 5.49
N VAL A 95 -23.90 -28.06 4.59
CA VAL A 95 -23.06 -27.17 3.77
C VAL A 95 -23.94 -26.26 2.89
N GLY A 96 -25.06 -26.77 2.38
CA GLY A 96 -25.98 -25.99 1.55
C GLY A 96 -26.58 -24.79 2.30
N GLN A 97 -26.99 -25.00 3.56
CA GLN A 97 -27.54 -23.94 4.39
C GLN A 97 -26.47 -22.90 4.78
N ALA A 98 -25.25 -23.34 5.13
CA ALA A 98 -24.14 -22.44 5.42
C ALA A 98 -23.78 -21.56 4.20
N MET A 99 -23.72 -22.14 3.01
CA MET A 99 -23.42 -21.42 1.77
C MET A 99 -24.53 -20.41 1.41
N LEU A 100 -25.80 -20.78 1.56
CA LEU A 100 -26.92 -19.87 1.34
C LEU A 100 -26.84 -18.61 2.22
N ILE A 101 -26.42 -18.77 3.48
CA ILE A 101 -26.21 -17.63 4.37
C ILE A 101 -25.01 -16.78 3.91
N LEU A 102 -23.89 -17.43 3.56
CA LEU A 102 -22.67 -16.76 3.09
C LEU A 102 -22.86 -15.93 1.81
N VAL A 103 -23.79 -16.30 0.93
CA VAL A 103 -24.15 -15.52 -0.26
C VAL A 103 -24.68 -14.12 0.08
N ASN A 104 -25.24 -13.92 1.28
CA ASN A 104 -25.66 -12.58 1.72
C ASN A 104 -24.48 -11.65 2.02
N VAL A 105 -23.28 -12.18 2.28
CA VAL A 105 -22.11 -11.37 2.64
C VAL A 105 -21.66 -10.45 1.48
N PRO A 106 -21.45 -10.95 0.24
CA PRO A 106 -21.20 -10.08 -0.90
C PRO A 106 -22.29 -9.01 -1.11
N LEU A 107 -23.56 -9.37 -0.91
CA LEU A 107 -24.67 -8.43 -1.08
C LEU A 107 -24.63 -7.30 -0.05
N ALA A 108 -24.27 -7.61 1.20
CA ALA A 108 -24.06 -6.62 2.24
C ALA A 108 -22.89 -5.68 1.93
N VAL A 109 -21.79 -6.21 1.37
CA VAL A 109 -20.63 -5.41 0.97
C VAL A 109 -20.99 -4.40 -0.13
N ILE A 110 -21.82 -4.79 -1.10
CA ILE A 110 -22.30 -3.87 -2.16
C ILE A 110 -23.03 -2.67 -1.54
N GLY A 111 -23.91 -2.91 -0.56
CA GLY A 111 -24.61 -1.84 0.16
C GLY A 111 -23.66 -0.91 0.92
N GLY A 112 -22.60 -1.47 1.53
CA GLY A 112 -21.55 -0.70 2.19
C GLY A 112 -20.76 0.19 1.23
N VAL A 113 -20.31 -0.37 0.10
CA VAL A 113 -19.57 0.38 -0.94
C VAL A 113 -20.45 1.48 -1.54
N PHE A 114 -21.72 1.19 -1.83
CA PHE A 114 -22.68 2.17 -2.33
C PHE A 114 -22.89 3.32 -1.34
N SER A 115 -22.96 3.02 -0.04
CA SER A 115 -23.07 4.04 1.01
C SER A 115 -21.84 4.93 1.11
N LEU A 116 -20.64 4.37 0.96
CA LEU A 116 -19.38 5.13 0.93
C LEU A 116 -19.29 6.05 -0.30
N TYR A 117 -19.75 5.56 -1.45
CA TYR A 117 -19.79 6.35 -2.68
C TYR A 117 -20.71 7.56 -2.53
N LEU A 118 -21.91 7.35 -1.98
CA LEU A 118 -22.87 8.44 -1.69
C LEU A 118 -22.35 9.45 -0.67
N SER A 119 -21.58 9.00 0.33
CA SER A 119 -21.00 9.89 1.34
C SER A 119 -19.71 10.59 0.88
N GLY A 120 -19.18 10.25 -0.31
CA GLY A 120 -17.93 10.80 -0.83
C GLY A 120 -16.69 10.35 -0.04
N GLN A 121 -16.78 9.24 0.70
CA GLN A 121 -15.67 8.72 1.50
C GLN A 121 -14.85 7.68 0.70
N TYR A 122 -13.56 7.65 0.98
CA TYR A 122 -12.64 6.68 0.39
C TYR A 122 -12.50 5.45 1.29
N LEU A 123 -12.17 4.30 0.69
CA LEU A 123 -11.79 3.11 1.44
C LEU A 123 -10.41 3.35 2.08
N SER A 124 -10.37 3.51 3.40
CA SER A 124 -9.16 3.81 4.18
C SER A 124 -8.39 2.55 4.60
#